data_AF-A0A7K2YY93-F1
#
_entry.id   AF-A0A7K2YY93-F1
#
_cell.length_a   1.000
_cell.length_b   1.000
_cell.length_c   1.000
_cell.angle_alpha   90.00
_cell.angle_beta   90.00
_cell.angle_gamma   90.00
#
_symmetry.space_group_name_H-M   'P 1'
#
loop_
_entity.id
_entity.type
_entity.pdbx_description
1 polymer ?
#
loop_
_entity_poly.entity_id
_entity_poly.type
_entity_poly.pdbx_seq_one_letter_code
_entity_poly.pdbx_strand_id
1 'polypeptide(L)'
;MIAINTRLGPTDWMIFIDDSGDPKPARAVYGALMVRISALEPALAQWLAFRQGLADDPAISIPVSYELHAHKFIPGRGNPSRLPHWNRHKINRRHLAQTVLDNIATLPGVNLLSVHSEGRTSRDFAAARTRAFDGILRLIDRRLTIEGTRGRVVIDGDGTDPLYAERHHALSPRSLPAPPRFAPAHASHWLQMADFVAYSAHQAVQQRPGAEFMWGWYARHLPKAHGPEGV
;
A
#
# COMPACT_ATOMS: atom_id res chain seq x y z
N MET A 1 5.87 -18.81 -0.17
CA MET A 1 7.31 -18.45 -0.21
C MET A 1 7.70 -18.25 -1.67
N ILE A 2 7.79 -17.01 -2.14
CA ILE A 2 8.09 -16.71 -3.55
C ILE A 2 9.58 -16.96 -3.79
N ALA A 3 9.93 -17.87 -4.71
CA ALA A 3 11.31 -18.12 -5.10
C ALA A 3 11.92 -16.87 -5.76
N ILE A 4 13.03 -16.38 -5.20
CA ILE A 4 13.79 -15.25 -5.71
C ILE A 4 14.80 -15.79 -6.73
N ASN A 5 14.59 -15.49 -8.02
CA ASN A 5 15.49 -15.89 -9.10
C ASN A 5 16.73 -14.98 -9.11
N THR A 6 17.91 -15.56 -8.94
CA THR A 6 19.21 -14.92 -8.66
C THR A 6 19.97 -14.35 -9.87
N ARG A 7 19.36 -14.32 -11.07
CA ARG A 7 20.04 -13.82 -12.29
C ARG A 7 20.23 -12.29 -12.39
N LEU A 8 19.68 -11.54 -11.44
CA LEU A 8 19.90 -10.11 -11.30
C LEU A 8 20.63 -9.96 -9.97
N GLY A 9 21.69 -9.16 -9.90
CA GLY A 9 22.55 -9.01 -8.71
C GLY A 9 21.81 -8.79 -7.38
N PRO A 10 22.53 -8.74 -6.24
CA PRO A 10 21.90 -8.77 -4.92
C PRO A 10 20.76 -7.74 -4.83
N THR A 11 19.60 -8.23 -4.38
CA THR A 11 18.42 -7.40 -4.14
C THR A 11 18.45 -7.00 -2.68
N ASP A 12 18.34 -5.71 -2.38
CA ASP A 12 18.38 -5.19 -1.02
C ASP A 12 16.97 -4.90 -0.49
N TRP A 13 16.03 -4.64 -1.39
CA TRP A 13 14.67 -4.21 -1.08
C TRP A 13 13.60 -5.05 -1.78
N MET A 14 12.57 -5.42 -1.03
CA MET A 14 11.27 -5.84 -1.57
C MET A 14 10.30 -4.67 -1.46
N ILE A 15 9.59 -4.37 -2.54
CA ILE A 15 8.74 -3.20 -2.65
C ILE A 15 7.35 -3.65 -3.05
N PHE A 16 6.36 -3.33 -2.23
CA PHE A 16 4.97 -3.70 -2.43
C PHE A 16 4.19 -2.44 -2.75
N ILE A 17 3.54 -2.41 -3.91
CA ILE A 17 2.81 -1.24 -4.40
C ILE A 17 1.34 -1.62 -4.53
N ASP A 18 0.48 -0.71 -4.08
CA ASP A 18 -0.95 -0.75 -4.33
C ASP A 18 -1.44 0.63 -4.80
N ASP A 19 -2.60 0.65 -5.46
CA ASP A 19 -3.22 1.85 -5.99
C ASP A 19 -4.53 2.22 -5.29
N SER A 20 -4.84 3.51 -5.33
CA SER A 20 -6.11 4.04 -4.89
C SER A 20 -6.44 5.25 -5.75
N GLY A 21 -7.70 5.65 -5.80
CA GLY A 21 -8.07 6.77 -6.64
C GLY A 21 -9.53 6.81 -6.99
N ASP A 22 -9.88 7.89 -7.67
CA ASP A 22 -11.22 8.15 -8.14
C ASP A 22 -11.20 8.70 -9.56
N PRO A 23 -12.16 8.32 -10.40
CA PRO A 23 -12.35 8.98 -11.68
C PRO A 23 -13.00 10.37 -11.54
N LYS A 24 -13.64 10.70 -10.42
CA LYS A 24 -14.36 11.97 -10.20
C LYS A 24 -14.09 12.55 -8.81
N PRO A 25 -13.25 13.61 -8.69
CA PRO A 25 -12.34 14.12 -9.72
C PRO A 25 -11.31 13.06 -10.14
N ALA A 26 -10.74 13.15 -11.34
CA ALA A 26 -9.75 12.18 -11.80
C ALA A 26 -8.45 12.30 -11.00
N ARG A 27 -8.27 11.44 -10.02
CA ARG A 27 -7.12 11.45 -9.12
C ARG A 27 -6.66 10.04 -8.83
N ALA A 28 -5.43 9.73 -9.20
CA ALA A 28 -4.80 8.45 -8.94
C ALA A 28 -3.70 8.61 -7.90
N VAL A 29 -3.56 7.62 -7.03
CA VAL A 29 -2.60 7.58 -5.94
C VAL A 29 -1.96 6.19 -5.94
N TYR A 30 -0.65 6.15 -5.78
CA TYR A 30 0.07 4.90 -5.52
C TYR A 30 0.76 5.00 -4.17
N GLY A 31 0.59 3.97 -3.34
CA GLY A 31 1.32 3.77 -2.10
C GLY A 31 2.34 2.66 -2.26
N ALA A 32 3.53 2.83 -1.69
CA ALA A 32 4.58 1.81 -1.69
C ALA A 32 5.08 1.54 -0.27
N LEU A 33 5.14 0.26 0.07
CA LEU A 33 5.78 -0.29 1.26
C LEU A 33 7.11 -0.92 0.83
N MET A 34 8.22 -0.28 1.17
CA MET A 34 9.57 -0.78 0.89
C MET A 34 10.14 -1.43 2.14
N VAL A 35 10.59 -2.68 2.03
CA VAL A 35 11.14 -3.45 3.15
C VAL A 35 12.54 -3.93 2.79
N ARG A 36 13.53 -3.67 3.65
CA ARG A 36 14.86 -4.28 3.47
C ARG A 36 14.73 -5.79 3.55
N ILE A 37 15.44 -6.54 2.70
CA ILE A 37 15.39 -8.00 2.71
C ILE A 37 15.77 -8.55 4.09
N SER A 38 16.78 -7.97 4.73
CA SER A 38 17.19 -8.34 6.09
C SER A 38 16.11 -8.10 7.16
N ALA A 39 15.11 -7.27 6.88
CA ALA A 39 14.02 -6.94 7.79
C ALA A 39 12.68 -7.60 7.42
N LEU A 40 12.61 -8.34 6.31
CA LEU A 40 11.36 -8.96 5.85
C LEU A 40 10.73 -9.89 6.88
N GLU A 41 11.54 -10.79 7.42
CA GLU A 41 11.07 -11.76 8.41
C GLU A 41 10.62 -11.07 9.71
N PRO A 42 11.43 -10.23 10.38
CA PRO A 42 10.99 -9.60 11.63
C PRO A 42 9.82 -8.63 11.44
N ALA A 43 9.75 -7.90 10.32
CA ALA A 43 8.60 -7.04 10.04
C ALA A 43 7.32 -7.85 9.77
N LEU A 44 7.41 -8.97 9.04
CA LEU A 44 6.25 -9.84 8.84
C LEU A 44 5.82 -10.51 10.15
N ALA A 45 6.77 -10.95 10.98
CA ALA A 45 6.46 -11.53 12.29
C ALA A 45 5.72 -10.53 13.19
N GLN A 46 6.16 -9.26 13.22
CA GLN A 46 5.45 -8.20 13.95
C GLN A 46 4.03 -7.97 13.43
N TRP A 47 3.85 -7.92 12.10
CA TRP A 47 2.54 -7.80 11.49
C TRP A 47 1.63 -9.00 11.83
N LEU A 48 2.15 -10.22 11.73
CA LEU A 48 1.39 -11.43 12.04
C LEU A 48 1.04 -11.51 13.53
N ALA A 49 1.92 -11.08 14.43
CA ALA A 49 1.62 -10.98 15.85
C ALA A 49 0.52 -9.96 16.13
N PHE A 50 0.53 -8.81 15.46
CA PHE A 50 -0.57 -7.83 15.51
C PHE A 50 -1.89 -8.45 15.04
N ARG A 51 -1.88 -9.15 13.90
CA ARG A 51 -3.05 -9.84 13.34
C ARG A 51 -3.59 -10.92 14.29
N GLN A 52 -2.70 -11.67 14.92
CA GLN A 52 -3.06 -12.66 15.93
C GLN A 52 -3.70 -12.00 17.16
N GLY A 53 -3.15 -10.87 17.62
CA GLY A 53 -3.74 -10.07 18.70
C GLY A 53 -5.18 -9.63 18.41
N LEU A 54 -5.50 -9.24 17.17
CA LEU A 54 -6.89 -8.90 16.79
C LEU A 54 -7.83 -10.11 16.82
N ALA A 55 -7.30 -11.31 16.55
CA ALA A 55 -8.09 -12.54 16.57
C ALA A 55 -8.37 -13.01 18.00
N ASP A 56 -7.39 -12.85 18.88
CA ASP A 56 -7.44 -13.31 20.27
C ASP A 56 -8.13 -12.32 21.21
N ASP A 57 -8.18 -11.03 20.85
CA ASP A 57 -8.88 -10.01 21.63
C ASP A 57 -10.40 -10.31 21.68
N PRO A 58 -10.98 -10.61 22.86
CA PRO A 58 -12.39 -10.97 22.99
C PRO A 58 -13.35 -9.80 22.71
N ALA A 59 -12.85 -8.55 22.66
CA ALA A 59 -13.62 -7.37 22.28
C ALA A 59 -13.56 -7.08 20.76
N ILE A 60 -12.62 -7.68 20.02
CA ILE A 60 -12.43 -7.45 18.58
C ILE A 60 -12.72 -8.71 17.76
N SER A 61 -12.10 -9.85 18.07
CA SER A 61 -12.27 -11.16 17.45
C SER A 61 -12.32 -11.15 15.92
N ILE A 62 -11.32 -10.54 15.27
CA ILE A 62 -11.17 -10.53 13.81
C ILE A 62 -10.21 -11.66 13.40
N PRO A 63 -10.65 -12.70 12.67
CA PRO A 63 -9.79 -13.82 12.31
C PRO A 63 -8.59 -13.39 11.47
N VAL A 64 -7.44 -14.03 11.68
CA VAL A 64 -6.22 -13.79 10.87
C VAL A 64 -6.46 -14.02 9.38
N SER A 65 -7.35 -14.95 9.03
CA SER A 65 -7.77 -15.27 7.65
C SER A 65 -8.68 -14.23 7.00
N TYR A 66 -9.23 -13.29 7.78
CA TYR A 66 -10.04 -12.21 7.21
C TYR A 66 -9.12 -11.18 6.54
N GLU A 67 -9.26 -10.99 5.23
CA GLU A 67 -8.53 -9.99 4.46
C GLU A 67 -8.86 -8.56 4.93
N LEU A 68 -7.84 -7.80 5.35
CA LEU A 68 -7.99 -6.37 5.61
C LEU A 68 -7.74 -5.58 4.32
N HIS A 69 -8.81 -5.33 3.57
CA HIS A 69 -8.76 -4.46 2.39
C HIS A 69 -9.40 -3.10 2.72
N ALA A 70 -8.60 -2.04 2.86
CA ALA A 70 -8.95 -0.70 3.32
C ALA A 70 -10.21 -0.16 2.64
N HIS A 71 -10.31 -0.26 1.31
CA HIS A 71 -11.46 0.26 0.56
C HIS A 71 -12.79 -0.46 0.89
N LYS A 72 -12.74 -1.72 1.33
CA LYS A 72 -13.93 -2.47 1.79
C LYS A 72 -14.13 -2.29 3.29
N PHE A 73 -13.05 -2.46 4.04
CA PHE A 73 -13.02 -2.51 5.48
C PHE A 73 -13.47 -1.19 6.11
N ILE A 74 -12.84 -0.06 5.73
CA ILE A 74 -13.05 1.25 6.38
C ILE A 74 -14.47 1.80 6.14
N PRO A 75 -15.04 1.73 4.91
CA PRO A 75 -16.42 2.18 4.68
C PRO A 75 -17.50 1.30 5.35
N GLY A 76 -17.11 0.14 5.90
CA GLY A 76 -18.00 -0.74 6.66
C GLY A 76 -18.53 -1.94 5.89
N ARG A 77 -17.88 -2.38 4.81
CA ARG A 77 -18.29 -3.59 4.07
C ARG A 77 -17.82 -4.85 4.79
N GLY A 78 -18.58 -5.95 4.62
CA GLY A 78 -18.29 -7.27 5.21
C GLY A 78 -18.49 -7.33 6.72
N ASN A 79 -18.20 -8.49 7.32
CA ASN A 79 -18.27 -8.73 8.78
C ASN A 79 -16.90 -9.23 9.27
N PRO A 80 -15.91 -8.34 9.48
CA PRO A 80 -14.54 -8.70 9.86
C PRO A 80 -14.49 -9.42 11.21
N SER A 81 -15.30 -9.00 12.17
CA SER A 81 -15.33 -9.57 13.51
C SER A 81 -16.31 -10.74 13.59
N ARG A 82 -16.01 -11.74 14.42
CA ARG A 82 -16.99 -12.76 14.83
C ARG A 82 -18.08 -12.21 15.75
N LEU A 83 -17.93 -10.98 16.25
CA LEU A 83 -18.84 -10.31 17.15
C LEU A 83 -19.82 -9.43 16.36
N PRO A 84 -21.12 -9.76 16.31
CA PRO A 84 -22.09 -8.96 15.56
C PRO A 84 -22.17 -7.50 16.02
N HIS A 85 -22.05 -7.26 17.33
CA HIS A 85 -22.10 -5.90 17.88
C HIS A 85 -20.91 -5.06 17.40
N TRP A 86 -19.70 -5.62 17.32
CA TRP A 86 -18.53 -4.91 16.79
C TRP A 86 -18.75 -4.46 15.34
N ASN A 87 -19.29 -5.35 14.50
CA ASN A 87 -19.52 -5.09 13.07
C ASN A 87 -20.55 -3.99 12.81
N ARG A 88 -21.50 -3.76 13.74
CA ARG A 88 -22.55 -2.72 13.62
C ARG A 88 -22.01 -1.31 13.76
N HIS A 89 -20.84 -1.13 14.37
CA HIS A 89 -20.30 0.19 14.69
C HIS A 89 -19.14 0.56 13.75
N LYS A 90 -19.40 1.47 12.79
CA LYS A 90 -18.36 1.98 11.87
C LYS A 90 -17.16 2.59 12.60
N ILE A 91 -17.38 3.18 13.78
CA ILE A 91 -16.30 3.76 14.58
C ILE A 91 -15.24 2.73 14.99
N ASN A 92 -15.63 1.47 15.24
CA ASN A 92 -14.68 0.41 15.60
C ASN A 92 -13.71 0.13 14.45
N ARG A 93 -14.19 0.17 13.21
CA ARG A 93 -13.36 0.00 12.01
C ARG A 93 -12.43 1.19 11.80
N ARG A 94 -12.88 2.40 12.13
CA ARG A 94 -12.05 3.59 12.04
C ARG A 94 -10.88 3.53 13.03
N HIS A 95 -11.17 3.21 14.29
CA HIS A 95 -10.13 3.03 15.31
C HIS A 95 -9.17 1.91 14.93
N LEU A 96 -9.70 0.75 14.49
CA LEU A 96 -8.83 -0.33 14.06
C LEU A 96 -7.97 0.04 12.84
N ALA A 97 -8.51 0.80 11.87
CA ALA A 97 -7.73 1.26 10.73
C ALA A 97 -6.58 2.20 11.14
N GLN A 98 -6.80 3.04 12.15
CA GLN A 98 -5.74 3.87 12.74
C GLN A 98 -4.68 2.99 13.40
N THR A 99 -5.07 2.01 14.21
CA THR A 99 -4.13 1.05 14.82
C THR A 99 -3.35 0.25 13.77
N VAL A 100 -3.97 -0.11 12.64
CA VAL A 100 -3.29 -0.75 11.51
C VAL A 100 -2.19 0.16 10.95
N LEU A 101 -2.50 1.44 10.68
CA LEU A 101 -1.52 2.41 10.19
C LEU A 101 -0.39 2.63 11.19
N ASP A 102 -0.71 2.78 12.48
CA ASP A 102 0.28 2.92 13.55
C ASP A 102 1.21 1.69 13.61
N ASN A 103 0.64 0.48 13.48
CA ASN A 103 1.44 -0.74 13.42
C ASN A 103 2.39 -0.75 12.22
N ILE A 104 1.90 -0.39 11.02
CA ILE A 104 2.72 -0.29 9.80
C ILE A 104 3.89 0.69 9.99
N ALA A 105 3.68 1.85 10.62
CA ALA A 105 4.72 2.85 10.86
C ALA A 105 5.83 2.40 11.83
N THR A 106 5.55 1.37 12.63
CA THR A 106 6.50 0.80 13.60
C THR A 106 7.25 -0.42 13.08
N LEU A 107 6.95 -0.91 11.87
CA LEU A 107 7.62 -2.08 11.31
C LEU A 107 9.12 -1.82 11.10
N PRO A 108 10.00 -2.77 11.47
CA PRO A 108 11.44 -2.60 11.33
C PRO A 108 11.86 -2.60 9.86
N GLY A 109 12.80 -1.70 9.52
CA GLY A 109 13.38 -1.66 8.17
C GLY A 109 12.40 -1.32 7.05
N VAL A 110 11.25 -0.73 7.39
CA VAL A 110 10.21 -0.30 6.45
C VAL A 110 10.33 1.19 6.12
N ASN A 111 10.27 1.49 4.83
CA ASN A 111 10.07 2.84 4.31
C ASN A 111 8.76 2.91 3.54
N LEU A 112 8.09 4.05 3.65
CA LEU A 112 6.80 4.31 3.02
C LEU A 112 6.96 5.45 2.03
N LEU A 113 6.44 5.27 0.82
CA LEU A 113 6.38 6.30 -0.20
C LEU A 113 4.94 6.38 -0.73
N SER A 114 4.53 7.56 -1.15
CA SER A 114 3.28 7.72 -1.89
C SER A 114 3.40 8.85 -2.88
N VAL A 115 2.74 8.71 -4.02
CA VAL A 115 2.63 9.74 -5.04
C VAL A 115 1.19 9.87 -5.48
N HIS A 116 0.83 11.02 -6.01
CA HIS A 116 -0.45 11.24 -6.62
C HIS A 116 -0.30 11.94 -7.97
N SER A 117 -1.27 11.75 -8.85
CA SER A 117 -1.47 12.65 -9.98
C SER A 117 -2.96 12.90 -10.20
N GLU A 118 -3.26 13.99 -10.88
CA GLU A 118 -4.63 14.40 -11.17
C GLU A 118 -4.82 14.73 -12.65
N GLY A 119 -6.06 14.57 -13.10
CA GLY A 119 -6.55 14.95 -14.42
C GLY A 119 -7.63 16.03 -14.30
N ARG A 120 -7.92 16.70 -15.41
CA ARG A 120 -8.92 17.78 -15.43
C ARG A 120 -10.34 17.24 -15.42
N THR A 121 -10.54 16.08 -16.04
CA THR A 121 -11.83 15.44 -16.24
C THR A 121 -11.76 13.96 -15.91
N SER A 122 -12.91 13.31 -15.73
CA SER A 122 -12.95 11.87 -15.46
C SER A 122 -12.39 11.00 -16.58
N ARG A 123 -12.33 11.52 -17.80
CA ARG A 123 -11.72 10.81 -18.95
C ARG A 123 -10.20 10.75 -18.83
N ASP A 124 -9.61 11.64 -18.04
CA ASP A 124 -8.17 11.71 -17.83
C ASP A 124 -7.68 10.73 -16.76
N PHE A 125 -8.57 9.96 -16.12
CA PHE A 125 -8.21 9.09 -15.00
C PHE A 125 -7.18 8.02 -15.38
N ALA A 126 -7.30 7.41 -16.57
CA ALA A 126 -6.29 6.45 -17.04
C ALA A 126 -4.92 7.13 -17.20
N ALA A 127 -4.87 8.33 -17.76
CA ALA A 127 -3.63 9.09 -17.89
C ALA A 127 -3.06 9.53 -16.52
N ALA A 128 -3.92 9.85 -15.56
CA ALA A 128 -3.51 10.11 -14.18
C ALA A 128 -2.92 8.86 -13.52
N ARG A 129 -3.54 7.68 -13.71
CA ARG A 129 -2.98 6.40 -13.23
C ARG A 129 -1.59 6.16 -13.80
N THR A 130 -1.42 6.34 -15.11
CA THR A 130 -0.11 6.22 -15.77
C THR A 130 0.93 7.19 -15.20
N ARG A 131 0.59 8.48 -15.04
CA ARG A 131 1.52 9.48 -14.47
C ARG A 131 1.91 9.15 -13.03
N ALA A 132 0.94 8.76 -12.20
CA ALA A 132 1.19 8.39 -10.82
C ALA A 132 2.07 7.13 -10.73
N PHE A 133 1.83 6.13 -11.58
CA PHE A 133 2.67 4.93 -11.63
C PHE A 133 4.10 5.23 -12.09
N ASP A 134 4.27 6.05 -13.13
CA ASP A 134 5.59 6.53 -13.55
C ASP A 134 6.30 7.29 -12.42
N GLY A 135 5.55 8.12 -11.69
CA GLY A 135 6.02 8.89 -10.55
C GLY A 135 6.57 8.01 -9.44
N ILE A 136 5.82 6.98 -9.01
CA ILE A 136 6.26 6.11 -7.92
C ILE A 136 7.48 5.29 -8.33
N LEU A 137 7.55 4.80 -9.57
CA LEU A 137 8.72 4.09 -10.09
C LEU A 137 9.97 4.98 -10.09
N ARG A 138 9.85 6.23 -10.56
CA ARG A 138 10.97 7.18 -10.56
C ARG A 138 11.39 7.57 -9.14
N LEU A 139 10.45 7.73 -8.22
CA LEU A 139 10.74 8.07 -6.82
C LEU A 139 11.52 6.93 -6.15
N ILE A 140 11.05 5.69 -6.31
CA ILE A 140 11.73 4.50 -5.82
C ILE A 140 13.12 4.36 -6.47
N ASP A 141 13.22 4.44 -7.80
CA ASP A 141 14.48 4.26 -8.53
C ASP A 141 15.52 5.29 -8.11
N ARG A 142 15.12 6.55 -7.96
CA ARG A 142 15.98 7.63 -7.48
C ARG A 142 16.49 7.34 -6.07
N ARG A 143 15.59 6.95 -5.16
CA ARG A 143 15.97 6.63 -3.77
C ARG A 143 16.99 5.49 -3.73
N LEU A 144 16.69 4.39 -4.42
CA LEU A 144 17.57 3.23 -4.45
C LEU A 144 18.92 3.56 -5.10
N THR A 145 18.92 4.38 -6.15
CA THR A 145 20.15 4.86 -6.81
C THR A 145 21.02 5.66 -5.84
N ILE A 146 20.42 6.60 -5.08
CA ILE A 146 21.15 7.40 -4.08
C ILE A 146 21.75 6.50 -2.99
N GLU A 147 21.00 5.48 -2.56
CA GLU A 147 21.47 4.51 -1.57
C GLU A 147 22.46 3.47 -2.16
N GLY A 148 22.69 3.46 -3.48
CA GLY A 148 23.52 2.45 -4.15
C GLY A 148 22.95 1.02 -4.07
N THR A 149 21.62 0.89 -3.91
CA THR A 149 20.92 -0.39 -3.69
C THR A 149 20.00 -0.76 -4.85
N ARG A 150 19.49 -1.99 -4.83
CA ARG A 150 18.52 -2.51 -5.81
C ARG A 150 17.27 -3.08 -5.15
N GLY A 151 16.17 -3.04 -5.90
CA GLY A 151 14.86 -3.47 -5.42
C GLY A 151 14.11 -4.36 -6.40
N ARG A 152 13.12 -5.07 -5.87
CA ARG A 152 12.12 -5.81 -6.66
C ARG A 152 10.72 -5.35 -6.29
N VAL A 153 9.91 -5.12 -7.32
CA VAL A 153 8.53 -4.65 -7.17
C VAL A 153 7.55 -5.81 -7.24
N VAL A 154 6.60 -5.80 -6.32
CA VAL A 154 5.40 -6.62 -6.31
C VAL A 154 4.20 -5.67 -6.30
N ILE A 155 3.23 -5.88 -7.18
CA ILE A 155 2.01 -5.07 -7.30
C ILE A 155 0.80 -5.97 -7.11
N ASP A 156 -0.28 -5.42 -6.55
CA ASP A 156 -1.58 -6.07 -6.56
C ASP A 156 -2.09 -6.31 -7.99
N GLY A 157 -2.79 -7.42 -8.19
CA GLY A 157 -3.37 -7.83 -9.46
C GLY A 157 -2.93 -9.21 -9.93
N ASP A 158 -3.37 -9.55 -11.14
CA ASP A 158 -3.19 -10.86 -11.77
C ASP A 158 -2.29 -10.81 -13.01
N GLY A 159 -1.74 -9.63 -13.33
CA GLY A 159 -0.87 -9.41 -14.49
C GLY A 159 -1.61 -9.18 -15.82
N THR A 160 -2.94 -9.03 -15.80
CA THR A 160 -3.72 -8.73 -17.00
C THR A 160 -3.66 -7.26 -17.41
N ASP A 161 -3.35 -6.35 -16.48
CA ASP A 161 -3.16 -4.93 -16.77
C ASP A 161 -1.77 -4.69 -17.40
N PRO A 162 -1.69 -4.37 -18.71
CA PRO A 162 -0.41 -4.22 -19.39
C PRO A 162 0.34 -2.97 -18.93
N LEU A 163 -0.34 -2.00 -18.30
CA LEU A 163 0.23 -0.73 -17.85
C LEU A 163 1.56 -0.95 -17.13
N TYR A 164 1.58 -1.83 -16.13
CA TYR A 164 2.72 -1.96 -15.23
C TYR A 164 3.99 -2.45 -15.94
N ALA A 165 3.86 -3.45 -16.81
CA ALA A 165 4.99 -3.99 -17.56
C ALA A 165 5.44 -3.02 -18.65
N GLU A 166 4.50 -2.41 -19.38
CA GLU A 166 4.80 -1.43 -20.43
C GLU A 166 5.52 -0.20 -19.90
N ARG A 167 5.03 0.37 -18.78
CA ARG A 167 5.63 1.55 -18.16
C ARG A 167 6.99 1.23 -17.57
N HIS A 168 7.16 0.09 -16.90
CA HIS A 168 8.45 -0.34 -16.39
C HIS A 168 9.48 -0.46 -17.52
N HIS A 169 9.13 -1.11 -18.64
CA HIS A 169 10.00 -1.22 -19.81
C HIS A 169 10.31 0.17 -20.41
N ALA A 170 9.31 1.03 -20.60
CA ALA A 170 9.49 2.35 -21.18
C ALA A 170 10.38 3.27 -20.34
N LEU A 171 10.30 3.16 -19.00
CA LEU A 171 11.12 3.93 -18.09
C LEU A 171 12.52 3.34 -17.88
N SER A 172 12.65 2.01 -17.98
CA SER A 172 13.91 1.28 -17.77
C SER A 172 14.67 1.70 -16.50
N PRO A 173 14.03 1.64 -15.31
CA PRO A 173 14.65 2.08 -14.06
C PRO A 173 15.92 1.27 -13.73
N ARG A 174 16.98 1.95 -13.30
CA ARG A 174 18.32 1.36 -13.13
C ARG A 174 18.42 0.47 -11.90
N SER A 175 17.79 0.85 -10.80
CA SER A 175 17.79 0.14 -9.52
C SER A 175 16.63 -0.85 -9.39
N LEU A 176 15.73 -0.91 -10.37
CA LEU A 176 14.62 -1.86 -10.45
C LEU A 176 14.72 -2.70 -11.74
N PRO A 177 15.74 -3.56 -11.89
CA PRO A 177 16.06 -4.18 -13.17
C PRO A 177 15.05 -5.24 -13.66
N ALA A 178 14.16 -5.71 -12.80
CA ALA A 178 13.12 -6.67 -13.15
C ALA A 178 11.77 -5.97 -13.29
N PRO A 179 10.92 -6.40 -14.25
CA PRO A 179 9.53 -5.94 -14.28
C PRO A 179 8.78 -6.31 -12.98
N PRO A 180 7.71 -5.58 -12.64
CA PRO A 180 6.90 -5.90 -11.48
C PRO A 180 6.36 -7.33 -11.53
N ARG A 181 6.34 -7.99 -10.37
CA ARG A 181 5.62 -9.26 -10.19
C ARG A 181 4.22 -8.97 -9.67
N PHE A 182 3.26 -9.80 -10.07
CA PHE A 182 1.89 -9.69 -9.63
C PHE A 182 1.61 -10.71 -8.52
N ALA A 183 0.87 -10.28 -7.51
CA ALA A 183 0.33 -11.16 -6.49
C ALA A 183 -1.02 -10.58 -6.05
N PRO A 184 -2.04 -11.42 -5.82
CA PRO A 184 -3.31 -10.88 -5.35
C PRO A 184 -3.23 -10.49 -3.86
N ALA A 185 -3.84 -9.35 -3.50
CA ALA A 185 -3.82 -8.79 -2.15
C ALA A 185 -4.35 -9.76 -1.07
N HIS A 186 -5.40 -10.54 -1.38
CA HIS A 186 -5.95 -11.53 -0.45
C HIS A 186 -4.94 -12.62 -0.04
N ALA A 187 -3.90 -12.85 -0.86
CA ALA A 187 -2.83 -13.82 -0.59
C ALA A 187 -1.54 -13.17 -0.08
N SER A 188 -1.50 -11.84 0.10
CA SER A 188 -0.30 -11.10 0.45
C SER A 188 -0.55 -10.07 1.55
N HIS A 189 -0.08 -10.37 2.77
CA HIS A 189 -0.09 -9.42 3.87
C HIS A 189 0.65 -8.11 3.56
N TRP A 190 1.70 -8.19 2.74
CA TRP A 190 2.45 -7.01 2.33
C TRP A 190 1.63 -6.07 1.43
N LEU A 191 0.85 -6.64 0.50
CA LEU A 191 -0.03 -5.84 -0.35
C LEU A 191 -1.22 -5.29 0.45
N GLN A 192 -1.75 -6.03 1.43
CA GLN A 192 -2.75 -5.48 2.36
C GLN A 192 -2.20 -4.29 3.16
N MET A 193 -0.93 -4.31 3.58
CA MET A 193 -0.32 -3.13 4.21
C MET A 193 -0.12 -1.98 3.21
N ALA A 194 0.31 -2.27 1.97
CA ALA A 194 0.44 -1.26 0.92
C ALA A 194 -0.90 -0.61 0.55
N ASP A 195 -2.01 -1.37 0.55
CA ASP A 195 -3.38 -0.88 0.37
C ASP A 195 -3.75 0.17 1.42
N PHE A 196 -3.45 -0.07 2.71
CA PHE A 196 -3.69 0.92 3.76
C PHE A 196 -2.87 2.19 3.57
N VAL A 197 -1.63 2.07 3.08
CA VAL A 197 -0.78 3.22 2.72
C VAL A 197 -1.39 4.00 1.55
N ALA A 198 -1.76 3.32 0.46
CA ALA A 198 -2.37 3.94 -0.72
C ALA A 198 -3.72 4.60 -0.39
N TYR A 199 -4.56 3.92 0.38
CA TYR A 199 -5.87 4.42 0.79
C TYR A 199 -5.76 5.65 1.70
N SER A 200 -4.90 5.62 2.71
CA SER A 200 -4.71 6.78 3.60
C SER A 200 -4.07 7.96 2.88
N ALA A 201 -3.14 7.72 1.94
CA ALA A 201 -2.59 8.74 1.05
C ALA A 201 -3.70 9.36 0.21
N HIS A 202 -4.56 8.52 -0.38
CA HIS A 202 -5.69 8.97 -1.16
C HIS A 202 -6.65 9.84 -0.34
N GLN A 203 -6.97 9.48 0.91
CA GLN A 203 -7.81 10.33 1.77
C GLN A 203 -7.17 11.69 2.08
N ALA A 204 -5.84 11.72 2.27
CA ALA A 204 -5.10 12.96 2.53
C ALA A 204 -5.13 13.94 1.35
N VAL A 205 -5.12 13.42 0.13
CA VAL A 205 -5.11 14.21 -1.10
C VAL A 205 -6.53 14.54 -1.56
N GLN A 206 -7.41 13.55 -1.60
CA GLN A 206 -8.77 13.65 -2.14
C GLN A 206 -9.67 14.57 -1.33
N GLN A 207 -9.50 14.59 0.00
CA GLN A 207 -10.22 15.45 0.93
C GLN A 207 -11.73 15.56 0.64
N ARG A 208 -12.38 14.41 0.42
CA ARG A 208 -13.81 14.37 0.10
C ARG A 208 -14.66 14.78 1.30
N PRO A 209 -15.74 15.55 1.08
CA PRO A 209 -16.76 15.75 2.10
C PRO A 209 -17.32 14.42 2.63
N GLY A 210 -17.50 14.31 3.94
CA GLY A 210 -17.91 13.09 4.64
C GLY A 210 -16.77 12.15 5.02
N ALA A 211 -15.54 12.44 4.60
CA ALA A 211 -14.32 11.71 4.94
C ALA A 211 -13.31 12.55 5.74
N GLU A 212 -13.73 13.70 6.29
CA GLU A 212 -12.89 14.68 7.00
C GLU A 212 -12.07 14.06 8.12
N PHE A 213 -12.68 13.09 8.81
CA PHE A 213 -12.03 12.37 9.90
C PHE A 213 -10.75 11.64 9.47
N MET A 214 -10.60 11.32 8.17
CA MET A 214 -9.46 10.59 7.59
C MET A 214 -8.40 11.49 6.96
N TRP A 215 -8.67 12.76 6.66
CA TRP A 215 -7.76 13.60 5.86
C TRP A 215 -6.35 13.72 6.48
N GLY A 216 -6.26 13.71 7.82
CA GLY A 216 -5.00 13.76 8.54
C GLY A 216 -4.37 12.39 8.85
N TRP A 217 -4.98 11.26 8.46
CA TRP A 217 -4.54 9.94 8.90
C TRP A 217 -3.15 9.60 8.40
N TYR A 218 -2.86 9.87 7.13
CA TYR A 218 -1.55 9.59 6.54
C TYR A 218 -0.42 10.25 7.34
N ALA A 219 -0.50 11.57 7.55
CA ALA A 219 0.54 12.31 8.27
C ALA A 219 0.62 11.95 9.76
N ARG A 220 -0.52 11.67 10.41
CA ARG A 220 -0.56 11.37 11.86
C ARG A 220 -0.07 9.96 12.19
N HIS A 221 -0.50 8.97 11.42
CA HIS A 221 -0.24 7.55 11.73
C HIS A 221 0.96 6.99 10.97
N LEU A 222 1.42 7.65 9.89
CA LEU A 222 2.63 7.29 9.15
C LEU A 222 3.67 8.43 9.20
N PRO A 223 4.13 8.88 10.39
CA PRO A 223 4.94 10.09 10.53
C PRO A 223 6.34 10.01 9.88
N LYS A 224 6.81 8.79 9.56
CA LYS A 224 8.07 8.57 8.85
C LYS A 224 7.91 8.60 7.32
N ALA A 225 6.67 8.59 6.82
CA ALA A 225 6.39 8.75 5.41
C ALA A 225 6.42 10.23 5.06
N HIS A 226 7.07 10.59 3.96
CA HIS A 226 6.83 11.89 3.35
C HIS A 226 5.39 11.91 2.81
N GLY A 227 4.73 13.07 2.88
CA GLY A 227 3.37 13.21 2.34
C GLY A 227 3.30 12.81 0.86
N PRO A 228 2.10 12.45 0.34
CA PRO A 228 1.98 12.01 -1.04
C PRO A 228 2.51 13.08 -2.02
N GLU A 229 3.53 12.73 -2.80
CA GLU A 229 4.19 13.66 -3.72
C GLU A 229 3.38 13.84 -5.02
N GLY A 230 3.17 15.07 -5.45
CA GLY A 230 2.52 15.36 -6.73
C GLY A 230 3.45 15.17 -7.92
N VAL A 231 2.97 14.48 -8.96
CA VAL A 231 3.69 14.20 -10.21
C VAL A 231 2.91 14.56 -11.47
#